data_AF-A0A7W0GR54-F1
#
_entry.id   AF-A0A7W0GR54-F1
#
_cell.length_a   1.000
_cell.length_b   1.000
_cell.length_c   1.000
_cell.angle_alpha   90.00
_cell.angle_beta   90.00
_cell.angle_gamma   90.00
#
_symmetry.space_group_name_H-M   'P 1'
#
loop_
_entity.id
_entity.type
_entity.pdbx_description
1 polymer ?
#
loop_
_entity_poly.entity_id
_entity_poly.type
_entity_poly.pdbx_seq_one_letter_code
_entity_poly.pdbx_strand_id
1 'polypeptide(L)'
;MRNLSIARIIRSAGGLALGLVLLAPYSIARSQDRSTRAPSRNRPVNQISRQLPKESSARLAKMVIIYRDTYGVPHVFGRTDASTIFGFAYAQAQDVEENFISALGRLSEVHGEETLDEDRLNHALEIPRLAREEYAR
;
A
#
# COMPACT_ATOMS: atom_id res chain seq x y z
N MET A 1 -7.56 28.77 0.42
CA MET A 1 -6.60 27.67 0.63
C MET A 1 -6.44 27.49 2.14
N ARG A 2 -7.01 26.44 2.72
CA ARG A 2 -7.07 26.26 4.18
C ARG A 2 -5.94 25.34 4.64
N ASN A 3 -4.87 25.95 5.14
CA ASN A 3 -3.83 25.28 5.91
C ASN A 3 -4.41 24.92 7.28
N LEU A 4 -4.55 23.63 7.58
CA LEU A 4 -4.87 23.15 8.93
C LEU A 4 -3.59 22.59 9.56
N SER A 5 -2.82 23.51 10.15
CA SER A 5 -1.82 23.19 11.17
C SER A 5 -2.53 23.09 12.51
N ILE A 6 -2.43 21.94 13.19
CA ILE A 6 -2.77 21.83 14.62
C ILE A 6 -1.57 21.22 15.33
N ALA A 7 -0.66 22.11 15.76
CA ALA A 7 0.24 21.85 16.86
C ALA A 7 -0.55 21.91 18.17
N ARG A 8 -0.45 20.89 19.04
CA ARG A 8 -0.73 21.08 20.47
C ARG A 8 -0.03 20.08 21.41
N ILE A 9 1.03 20.62 22.04
CA ILE A 9 1.31 20.62 23.49
C ILE A 9 1.97 19.38 24.13
N ILE A 10 3.29 19.56 24.31
CA ILE A 10 4.14 19.09 25.39
C ILE A 10 3.52 19.46 26.74
N ARG A 11 3.34 18.49 27.64
CA ARG A 11 3.14 18.75 29.07
C ARG A 11 4.39 18.33 29.82
N SER A 12 5.04 19.33 30.39
CA SER A 12 6.14 19.25 31.35
C SER A 12 5.68 18.66 32.68
N ALA A 13 6.53 17.83 33.27
CA ALA A 13 6.60 17.62 34.72
C ALA A 13 8.07 17.42 35.06
N GLY A 14 8.63 18.40 35.77
CA GLY A 14 10.02 18.40 36.23
C GLY A 14 10.28 17.34 37.29
N GLY A 15 11.54 16.96 37.41
CA GLY A 15 12.04 16.08 38.46
C GLY A 15 13.54 15.86 38.31
N LEU A 16 14.31 16.73 38.95
CA LEU A 16 15.76 16.58 39.19
C LEU A 16 16.05 15.22 39.84
N ALA A 17 16.96 14.43 39.27
CA ALA A 17 17.65 13.36 40.00
C ALA A 17 19.07 13.19 39.41
N LEU A 18 20.00 13.93 40.01
CA LEU A 18 21.42 13.60 40.10
C LEU A 18 21.55 12.21 40.73
N GLY A 19 22.35 11.30 40.17
CA GLY A 19 22.67 10.07 40.91
C GLY A 19 23.27 8.91 40.11
N LEU A 20 24.60 8.92 40.06
CA LEU A 20 25.47 7.77 40.33
C LEU A 20 25.45 6.54 39.38
N VAL A 21 26.56 6.45 38.66
CA VAL A 21 27.17 5.28 38.02
C VAL A 21 27.05 4.02 38.88
N LEU A 22 26.48 2.94 38.32
CA LEU A 22 26.75 1.57 38.76
C LEU A 22 26.98 0.68 37.54
N LEU A 23 28.19 0.11 37.46
CA LEU A 23 28.57 -0.96 36.54
C LEU A 23 27.61 -2.15 36.68
N ALA A 24 26.94 -2.54 35.60
CA ALA A 24 26.33 -3.86 35.46
C ALA A 24 27.05 -4.63 34.34
N PRO A 25 27.37 -5.92 34.54
CA PRO A 25 28.27 -6.66 33.69
C PRO A 25 27.64 -6.97 32.33
N TYR A 26 28.41 -6.61 31.31
CA TYR A 26 28.52 -7.23 30.00
C TYR A 26 27.88 -8.63 29.91
N SER A 27 26.59 -8.70 29.55
CA SER A 27 25.94 -9.92 29.09
C SER A 27 25.93 -9.94 27.57
N ILE A 28 27.03 -10.42 26.99
CA ILE A 28 27.03 -10.99 25.64
C ILE A 28 26.35 -12.35 25.75
N ALA A 29 25.15 -12.50 25.17
CA ALA A 29 24.70 -13.79 24.64
C ALA A 29 23.50 -13.65 23.69
N ARG A 30 23.76 -14.06 22.44
CA ARG A 30 22.82 -14.49 21.39
C ARG A 30 21.95 -13.44 20.71
N SER A 31 22.54 -12.83 19.68
CA SER A 31 21.86 -12.74 18.39
C SER A 31 21.34 -14.13 17.98
N GLN A 32 20.03 -14.33 18.01
CA GLN A 32 19.40 -15.29 17.09
C GLN A 32 18.77 -14.48 15.96
N ASP A 33 19.63 -13.92 15.12
CA ASP A 33 19.27 -13.76 13.73
C ASP A 33 19.22 -15.17 13.11
N ARG A 34 18.02 -15.77 13.10
CA ARG A 34 17.74 -17.05 12.48
C ARG A 34 17.38 -16.89 11.00
N SER A 35 17.92 -15.87 10.33
CA SER A 35 17.76 -15.64 8.89
C SER A 35 18.74 -16.44 8.02
N THR A 36 19.69 -17.19 8.58
CA THR A 36 20.72 -17.94 7.81
C THR A 36 20.24 -19.24 7.15
N ARG A 37 18.94 -19.43 6.89
CA ARG A 37 18.52 -20.39 5.87
C ARG A 37 18.60 -19.71 4.52
N ALA A 38 19.62 -20.09 3.76
CA ALA A 38 19.73 -19.77 2.33
C ALA A 38 18.35 -19.87 1.65
N PRO A 39 17.92 -18.87 0.86
CA PRO A 39 16.63 -18.91 0.21
C PRO A 39 16.57 -20.16 -0.67
N SER A 40 15.64 -21.05 -0.32
CA SER A 40 15.32 -22.24 -1.12
C SER A 40 15.04 -21.78 -2.55
N ARG A 41 15.92 -22.18 -3.46
CA ARG A 41 16.02 -21.67 -4.84
C ARG A 41 14.78 -21.93 -5.70
N ASN A 42 13.79 -22.69 -5.21
CA ASN A 42 12.53 -23.02 -5.89
C ASN A 42 11.39 -23.23 -4.89
N ARG A 43 10.88 -22.16 -4.26
CA ARG A 43 9.56 -22.23 -3.61
C ARG A 43 8.49 -21.84 -4.64
N PRO A 44 7.43 -22.65 -4.85
CA PRO A 44 6.32 -22.22 -5.68
C PRO A 44 5.72 -20.94 -5.10
N VAL A 45 5.52 -19.91 -5.94
CA VAL A 45 5.06 -18.57 -5.54
C VAL A 45 3.82 -18.60 -4.63
N ASN A 46 2.94 -19.58 -4.84
CA ASN A 46 1.73 -19.82 -4.03
C ASN A 46 2.01 -20.14 -2.54
N GLN A 47 3.20 -20.67 -2.20
CA GLN A 47 3.56 -20.94 -0.80
C GLN A 47 4.15 -19.73 -0.07
N ILE A 48 4.75 -18.78 -0.81
CA ILE A 48 5.35 -17.56 -0.23
C ILE A 48 4.25 -16.65 0.33
N SER A 49 3.14 -16.48 -0.41
CA SER A 49 2.00 -15.64 -0.02
C SER A 49 1.25 -16.14 1.22
N ARG A 50 1.26 -17.45 1.50
CA ARG A 50 0.63 -18.05 2.69
C ARG A 50 1.41 -17.79 3.98
N GLN A 51 2.71 -17.54 3.89
CA GLN A 51 3.60 -17.44 5.06
C GLN A 51 3.94 -16.01 5.47
N LEU A 52 3.58 -15.01 4.67
CA LEU A 52 3.76 -13.61 5.05
C LEU A 52 2.86 -13.29 6.24
N PRO A 53 3.38 -12.64 7.29
CA PRO A 53 2.54 -12.07 8.33
C PRO A 53 1.50 -11.17 7.65
N LYS A 54 0.22 -11.54 7.70
CA LYS A 54 -0.86 -10.68 7.23
C LYS A 54 -1.01 -9.54 8.23
N GLU A 55 -0.15 -8.54 8.13
CA GLU A 55 -0.45 -7.26 8.73
C GLU A 55 -1.79 -6.80 8.16
N SER A 56 -2.72 -6.46 9.05
CA SER A 56 -4.04 -5.97 8.63
C SER A 56 -3.85 -4.72 7.78
N SER A 57 -4.51 -4.61 6.63
CA SER A 57 -4.46 -3.43 5.75
C SER A 57 -4.69 -2.12 6.50
N ALA A 58 -5.59 -2.10 7.48
CA ALA A 58 -5.84 -0.94 8.34
C ALA A 58 -4.62 -0.49 9.18
N ARG A 59 -3.66 -1.38 9.46
CA ARG A 59 -2.39 -1.03 10.10
C ARG A 59 -1.42 -0.43 9.09
N LEU A 60 -1.28 -1.05 7.92
CA LEU A 60 -0.43 -0.55 6.83
C LEU A 60 -0.87 0.85 6.38
N ALA A 61 -2.18 1.08 6.25
CA ALA A 61 -2.77 2.37 5.91
C ALA A 61 -2.42 3.49 6.91
N LYS A 62 -2.26 3.17 8.20
CA LYS A 62 -1.84 4.15 9.23
C LYS A 62 -0.34 4.46 9.20
N MET A 63 0.44 3.66 8.49
CA MET A 63 1.91 3.76 8.42
C MET A 63 2.40 4.35 7.10
N VAL A 64 1.50 4.74 6.20
CA VAL A 64 1.82 5.29 4.88
C VAL A 64 1.21 6.66 4.70
N ILE A 65 1.95 7.53 4.02
CA ILE A 65 1.52 8.86 3.61
C ILE A 65 1.73 8.94 2.10
N ILE A 66 0.70 9.40 1.38
CA ILE A 66 0.72 9.57 -0.08
C ILE A 66 0.53 11.05 -0.37
N TYR A 67 1.51 11.68 -1.01
CA TYR A 67 1.39 13.02 -1.57
C TYR A 67 1.24 12.92 -3.07
N ARG A 68 0.32 13.66 -3.67
CA ARG A 68 0.26 13.83 -5.13
C ARG A 68 0.76 15.21 -5.50
N ASP A 69 1.59 15.25 -6.53
CA ASP A 69 2.11 16.51 -7.09
C ASP A 69 1.05 17.20 -7.98
N THR A 70 1.46 18.29 -8.63
CA THR A 70 0.59 19.04 -9.56
C THR A 70 0.21 18.27 -10.82
N TYR A 71 0.95 17.21 -11.15
CA TYR A 71 0.73 16.35 -12.31
C TYR A 71 0.03 15.04 -11.94
N GLY A 72 -0.35 14.85 -10.67
CA GLY A 72 -1.01 13.67 -10.16
C GLY A 72 -0.09 12.50 -9.80
N VAL A 73 1.24 12.66 -9.92
CA VAL A 73 2.23 11.61 -9.62
C VAL A 73 2.26 11.34 -8.11
N PRO A 74 2.09 10.09 -7.66
CA PRO A 74 2.08 9.75 -6.25
C PRO A 74 3.50 9.58 -5.68
N HIS A 75 3.84 10.41 -4.71
CA HIS A 75 5.00 10.24 -3.83
C HIS A 75 4.58 9.52 -2.55
N VAL A 76 4.99 8.26 -2.41
CA VAL A 76 4.58 7.37 -1.31
C VAL A 76 5.70 7.24 -0.27
N PHE A 77 5.39 7.56 0.98
CA PHE A 77 6.30 7.43 2.12
C PHE A 77 5.71 6.46 3.14
N GLY A 78 6.30 5.28 3.29
CA GLY A 78 5.92 4.29 4.29
C GLY A 78 6.99 4.12 5.37
N ARG A 79 6.57 3.77 6.59
CA ARG A 79 7.48 3.46 7.71
C ARG A 79 8.16 2.10 7.56
N THR A 80 7.55 1.20 6.80
CA THR A 80 8.05 -0.14 6.46
C THR A 80 7.84 -0.40 4.97
N ASP A 81 8.66 -1.27 4.37
CA ASP A 81 8.52 -1.63 2.95
C ASP A 81 7.11 -2.16 2.61
N ALA A 82 6.52 -2.94 3.53
CA ALA A 82 5.15 -3.44 3.38
C ALA A 82 4.12 -2.30 3.31
N SER A 83 4.28 -1.25 4.12
CA SER A 83 3.38 -0.08 4.08
C SER A 83 3.59 0.77 2.82
N THR A 84 4.83 0.89 2.34
CA THR A 84 5.15 1.63 1.10
C THR A 84 4.55 0.92 -0.12
N ILE A 85 4.74 -0.40 -0.24
CA ILE A 85 4.17 -1.20 -1.34
C ILE A 85 2.64 -1.14 -1.30
N PHE A 86 2.05 -1.21 -0.10
CA PHE A 86 0.60 -1.04 0.07
C PHE A 86 0.12 0.33 -0.44
N GLY A 87 0.80 1.42 -0.05
CA GLY A 87 0.43 2.77 -0.50
C GLY A 87 0.61 2.97 -2.01
N PHE A 88 1.66 2.41 -2.59
CA PHE A 88 1.88 2.42 -4.04
C PHE A 88 0.76 1.68 -4.79
N ALA A 89 0.44 0.46 -4.37
CA ALA A 89 -0.63 -0.33 -4.97
C ALA A 89 -1.99 0.38 -4.83
N TYR A 90 -2.23 1.04 -3.70
CA TYR A 90 -3.44 1.82 -3.48
C TYR A 90 -3.53 3.05 -4.40
N ALA A 91 -2.44 3.81 -4.55
CA ALA A 91 -2.41 4.96 -5.46
C ALA A 91 -2.67 4.53 -6.91
N GLN A 92 -2.05 3.42 -7.35
CA GLN A 92 -2.30 2.85 -8.67
C GLN A 92 -3.77 2.41 -8.84
N ALA A 93 -4.36 1.78 -7.81
CA ALA A 93 -5.74 1.32 -7.86
C ALA A 93 -6.73 2.49 -8.08
N GLN A 94 -6.49 3.64 -7.44
CA GLN A 94 -7.28 4.85 -7.68
C GLN A 94 -7.21 5.31 -9.13
N ASP A 95 -6.02 5.29 -9.72
CA ASP A 95 -5.81 5.81 -11.07
C ASP A 95 -6.35 4.86 -12.16
N VAL A 96 -6.60 3.58 -11.83
CA VAL A 96 -7.16 2.59 -12.77
C VAL A 96 -8.62 2.27 -12.54
N GLU A 97 -9.24 2.76 -11.46
CA GLU A 97 -10.62 2.41 -11.07
C GLU A 97 -11.61 2.72 -12.19
N GLU A 98 -11.62 3.97 -12.65
CA GLU A 98 -12.52 4.43 -13.70
C GLU A 98 -12.22 3.76 -15.06
N ASN A 99 -10.93 3.61 -15.37
CA ASN A 99 -10.49 2.88 -16.57
C ASN A 99 -11.00 1.44 -16.57
N PHE A 100 -11.08 0.80 -15.41
CA PHE A 100 -11.60 -0.56 -15.30
C PHE A 100 -13.10 -0.62 -15.62
N ILE A 101 -13.88 0.34 -15.13
CA ILE A 101 -15.33 0.42 -15.42
C ILE A 101 -15.57 0.70 -16.90
N SER A 102 -14.82 1.65 -17.48
CA SER A 102 -14.85 1.96 -18.91
C SER A 102 -14.45 0.74 -19.76
N ALA A 103 -13.37 0.04 -19.40
CA ALA A 103 -12.93 -1.16 -20.12
C ALA A 103 -13.93 -2.33 -20.07
N LEU A 104 -14.80 -2.37 -19.05
CA LEU A 104 -15.90 -3.34 -18.96
C LEU A 104 -17.12 -2.96 -19.82
N GLY A 105 -17.18 -1.74 -20.34
CA GLY A 105 -18.35 -1.21 -21.06
C GLY A 105 -19.53 -0.93 -20.12
N ARG A 106 -19.25 -0.45 -18.89
CA ARG A 106 -20.27 -0.16 -17.86
C ARG A 106 -20.16 1.27 -17.32
N LEU A 107 -19.59 2.17 -18.09
CA LEU A 107 -19.36 3.56 -17.66
C LEU A 107 -20.69 4.31 -17.47
N SER A 108 -21.73 3.94 -18.23
CA SER A 108 -23.07 4.51 -18.15
C SER A 108 -23.78 4.23 -16.82
N GLU A 109 -23.35 3.23 -16.05
CA GLU A 109 -23.87 3.00 -14.70
C GLU A 109 -23.42 4.07 -13.70
N VAL A 110 -22.30 4.75 -13.97
CA VAL A 110 -21.71 5.77 -13.10
C VAL A 110 -22.06 7.17 -13.61
N HIS A 111 -21.88 7.41 -14.91
CA HIS A 111 -22.02 8.75 -15.52
C HIS A 111 -23.34 8.94 -16.28
N GLY A 112 -24.16 7.90 -16.40
CA GLY A 112 -25.46 7.97 -17.06
C GLY A 112 -25.39 7.88 -18.59
N GLU A 113 -26.46 8.33 -19.25
CA GLU A 113 -26.66 8.13 -20.70
C GLU A 113 -25.60 8.79 -21.59
N GLU A 114 -24.84 9.77 -21.07
CA GLU A 114 -23.80 10.46 -21.85
C GLU A 114 -22.66 9.54 -22.29
N THR A 115 -22.42 8.45 -21.57
CA THR A 115 -21.36 7.46 -21.87
C THR A 115 -21.89 6.19 -22.53
N LEU A 116 -23.18 6.16 -22.91
CA LEU A 116 -23.81 4.97 -23.48
C LEU A 116 -23.19 4.54 -24.82
N ASP A 117 -22.79 5.50 -25.65
CA ASP A 117 -22.16 5.19 -26.94
C ASP A 117 -20.74 4.65 -26.78
N GLU A 118 -20.03 5.03 -25.71
CA GLU A 118 -18.72 4.45 -25.35
C GLU A 118 -18.87 2.99 -24.91
N ASP A 119 -19.85 2.70 -24.07
CA ASP A 119 -20.16 1.34 -23.63
C ASP A 119 -20.57 0.44 -24.82
N ARG A 120 -21.39 0.98 -25.74
CA ARG A 120 -21.76 0.29 -26.98
C ARG A 120 -20.55 -0.01 -27.86
N LEU A 121 -19.65 0.95 -28.02
CA LEU A 121 -18.42 0.77 -28.79
C LEU A 121 -17.53 -0.30 -28.14
N ASN A 122 -17.34 -0.25 -26.83
CA ASN A 122 -16.57 -1.25 -26.09
C ASN A 122 -17.13 -2.67 -26.32
N HIS A 123 -18.44 -2.83 -26.21
CA HIS A 123 -19.11 -4.11 -26.49
C HIS A 123 -19.01 -4.53 -27.96
N ALA A 124 -19.13 -3.61 -28.91
CA ALA A 124 -19.00 -3.90 -30.34
C ALA A 124 -17.58 -4.35 -30.73
N LEU A 125 -16.56 -3.87 -30.01
CA LEU A 125 -15.17 -4.32 -30.15
C LEU A 125 -14.87 -5.59 -29.34
N GLU A 126 -15.86 -6.12 -28.62
CA GLU A 126 -15.77 -7.36 -27.85
C GLU A 126 -14.64 -7.37 -26.81
N ILE A 127 -14.26 -6.20 -26.29
CA ILE A 127 -13.11 -6.03 -25.37
C ILE A 127 -13.18 -6.99 -24.18
N PRO A 128 -14.31 -7.15 -23.45
CA PRO A 128 -14.33 -8.02 -22.28
C PRO A 128 -14.21 -9.51 -22.63
N ARG A 129 -14.71 -9.92 -23.82
CA ARG A 129 -14.61 -11.31 -24.28
C ARG A 129 -13.16 -11.63 -24.63
N LEU A 130 -12.54 -10.81 -25.47
CA LEU A 130 -11.15 -10.98 -25.91
C LEU A 130 -10.16 -10.91 -24.72
N ALA A 131 -10.37 -10.00 -23.77
CA ALA A 131 -9.53 -9.90 -22.58
C ALA A 131 -9.57 -11.17 -21.71
N ARG A 132 -10.75 -11.79 -21.55
CA ARG A 132 -10.90 -13.05 -20.80
C ARG A 132 -10.25 -14.23 -21.53
N GLU A 133 -10.38 -14.27 -22.86
CA GLU A 133 -9.77 -15.32 -23.68
C GLU A 133 -8.24 -15.26 -23.64
N GLU A 134 -7.66 -14.06 -23.73
CA GLU A 134 -6.21 -13.89 -23.62
C GLU A 134 -5.70 -14.17 -22.21
N TYR A 135 -6.44 -13.80 -21.16
CA TYR A 135 -6.07 -14.14 -19.79
C TYR A 135 -6.09 -15.65 -19.51
N ALA A 136 -6.97 -16.39 -20.18
CA ALA A 136 -7.08 -17.84 -20.03
C ALA A 136 -6.02 -18.64 -20.80
N ARG A 137 -5.26 -17.98 -21.69
CA ARG A 137 -4.15 -18.58 -22.43
C ARG A 137 -2.89 -18.69 -21.58
#